data_AF-A0A399ZRH5-F1
#
_entry.id   AF-A0A399ZRH5-F1
#
_cell.length_a   1.000
_cell.length_b   1.000
_cell.length_c   1.000
_cell.angle_alpha   90.00
_cell.angle_beta   90.00
_cell.angle_gamma   90.00
#
_symmetry.space_group_name_H-M   'P 1'
#
loop_
_entity.id
_entity.type
_entity.pdbx_description
1 polymer ?
#
loop_
_entity_poly.entity_id
_entity_poly.type
_entity_poly.pdbx_seq_one_letter_code
_entity_poly.pdbx_strand_id
1 'polypeptide(L)'
;MNKSKQVRAFLIHAHSDRDEIHKLHQRLRRDGIDAWLDAANLQPGQDWQSEIRKAILTSDAVVVCLSRAFNKQHGYRHEELKLALDKASLLVDEVFIIPARLEECDMPESLRHLHRVDLFVKGGYKKLVRALEG
;
A
#
# COMPACT_ATOMS: atom_id res chain seq x y z
N MET A 1 -4.07 17.85 24.13
CA MET A 1 -4.27 16.43 23.79
C MET A 1 -3.30 16.07 22.69
N ASN A 2 -2.25 15.29 22.98
CA ASN A 2 -1.38 14.73 21.94
C ASN A 2 -2.23 13.76 21.12
N LYS A 3 -2.55 14.12 19.87
CA LYS A 3 -2.99 13.11 18.91
C LYS A 3 -1.80 12.16 18.72
N SER A 4 -1.94 10.92 19.15
CA SER A 4 -1.03 9.85 18.73
C SER A 4 -0.93 9.91 17.19
N LYS A 5 0.29 10.00 16.66
CA LYS A 5 0.52 10.12 15.22
C LYS A 5 -0.11 8.91 14.53
N GLN A 6 -1.06 9.15 13.62
CA GLN A 6 -1.65 8.08 12.82
C GLN A 6 -0.60 7.55 11.85
N VAL A 7 -0.54 6.23 11.69
CA VAL A 7 0.34 5.57 10.70
C VAL A 7 -0.13 5.96 9.31
N ARG A 8 0.76 6.50 8.48
CA ARG A 8 0.47 6.83 7.08
C ARG A 8 0.83 5.66 6.19
N ALA A 9 -0.17 5.07 5.56
CA ALA A 9 0.00 3.90 4.69
C ALA A 9 -0.34 4.27 3.25
N PHE A 10 0.60 4.13 2.32
CA PHE A 10 0.32 4.32 0.89
C PHE A 10 -0.15 3.00 0.26
N LEU A 11 -1.26 3.01 -0.50
CA LEU A 11 -1.81 1.82 -1.14
C LEU A 11 -1.46 1.76 -2.63
N ILE A 12 -0.51 0.90 -3.00
CA ILE A 12 -0.25 0.56 -4.40
C ILE A 12 -1.23 -0.55 -4.80
N HIS A 13 -1.96 -0.40 -5.90
CA HIS A 13 -2.95 -1.38 -6.37
C HIS A 13 -3.16 -1.32 -7.87
N ALA A 14 -3.66 -2.37 -8.52
CA ALA A 14 -4.03 -2.29 -9.93
C ALA A 14 -5.29 -1.45 -10.12
N HIS A 15 -5.41 -0.70 -11.21
CA HIS A 15 -6.60 0.11 -11.49
C HIS A 15 -7.90 -0.74 -11.48
N SER A 16 -7.81 -2.00 -11.92
CA SER A 16 -8.93 -2.94 -11.93
C SER A 16 -9.41 -3.37 -10.53
N ASP A 17 -8.60 -3.14 -9.50
CA ASP A 17 -8.89 -3.55 -8.11
C ASP A 17 -9.59 -2.43 -7.31
N ARG A 18 -10.00 -1.34 -7.97
CA ARG A 18 -10.52 -0.11 -7.35
C ARG A 18 -11.59 -0.37 -6.29
N ASP A 19 -12.55 -1.25 -6.56
CA ASP A 19 -13.67 -1.51 -5.64
C ASP A 19 -13.21 -2.21 -4.35
N GLU A 20 -12.30 -3.18 -4.46
CA GLU A 20 -11.75 -3.88 -3.30
C GLU A 20 -10.86 -2.96 -2.47
N ILE A 21 -10.05 -2.15 -3.16
CA ILE A 21 -9.14 -1.21 -2.52
C ILE A 21 -9.88 -0.08 -1.83
N HIS A 22 -10.98 0.40 -2.40
CA HIS A 22 -11.80 1.40 -1.75
C HIS A 22 -12.38 0.89 -0.42
N LYS A 23 -12.83 -0.37 -0.38
CA LYS A 23 -13.29 -1.03 0.87
C LYS A 23 -12.15 -1.16 1.87
N LEU A 24 -10.96 -1.55 1.42
CA LEU A 24 -9.77 -1.66 2.29
C LEU A 24 -9.38 -0.28 2.85
N HIS A 25 -9.29 0.74 2.00
CA HIS A 25 -8.99 2.13 2.37
C HIS A 25 -9.96 2.65 3.45
N GLN A 26 -11.27 2.52 3.24
CA GLN A 26 -12.27 2.94 4.22
C GLN A 26 -12.12 2.20 5.56
N ARG A 27 -11.83 0.90 5.50
CA ARG A 27 -11.67 0.07 6.69
C ARG A 27 -10.42 0.47 7.50
N LEU A 28 -9.29 0.68 6.84
CA LEU A 28 -8.04 1.15 7.45
C LEU A 28 -8.24 2.52 8.12
N ARG A 29 -8.91 3.46 7.42
CA ARG A 29 -9.26 4.79 7.94
C ARG A 29 -10.09 4.72 9.22
N ARG A 30 -11.10 3.85 9.24
CA ARG A 30 -11.95 3.64 10.42
C ARG A 30 -11.16 3.13 11.62
N ASP A 31 -10.13 2.33 11.36
CA ASP A 31 -9.28 1.74 12.40
C ASP A 31 -8.07 2.65 12.73
N GLY A 32 -8.09 3.92 12.30
CA GLY A 32 -7.14 4.94 12.74
C GLY A 32 -5.89 5.08 11.88
N ILE A 33 -5.79 4.37 10.76
CA ILE A 33 -4.67 4.44 9.80
C ILE A 33 -4.96 5.54 8.77
N ASP A 34 -4.00 6.43 8.54
CA ASP A 34 -4.05 7.44 7.48
C ASP A 34 -3.68 6.79 6.13
N ALA A 35 -4.61 5.99 5.59
CA ALA A 35 -4.43 5.32 4.32
C ALA A 35 -4.56 6.31 3.15
N TRP A 36 -3.53 6.39 2.31
CA TRP A 36 -3.51 7.23 1.11
C TRP A 36 -3.79 6.39 -0.14
N LEU A 37 -4.75 6.85 -0.94
CA LEU A 37 -5.22 6.23 -2.19
C LEU A 37 -5.39 7.32 -3.25
N ASP A 38 -4.76 7.18 -4.40
CA ASP A 38 -4.81 8.13 -5.52
C ASP A 38 -6.24 8.56 -5.89
N ALA A 39 -7.15 7.60 -6.04
CA ALA A 39 -8.55 7.80 -6.41
C ALA A 39 -9.37 8.55 -5.34
N ALA A 40 -8.87 8.63 -4.10
CA ALA A 40 -9.55 9.31 -3.00
C ALA A 40 -8.85 10.60 -2.56
N ASN A 41 -7.53 10.70 -2.74
CA ASN A 41 -6.70 11.75 -2.15
C ASN A 41 -6.18 12.77 -3.16
N LEU A 42 -6.12 12.44 -4.47
CA LEU A 42 -5.75 13.42 -5.48
C LEU A 42 -6.90 14.41 -5.73
N GLN A 43 -6.58 15.69 -5.73
CA GLN A 43 -7.51 16.77 -6.08
C GLN A 43 -7.37 17.16 -7.56
N PRO A 44 -8.47 17.56 -8.22
CA PRO A 44 -8.41 18.10 -9.58
C PRO A 44 -7.44 19.29 -9.67
N GLY A 45 -6.53 19.25 -10.66
CA GLY A 45 -5.53 20.29 -10.87
C GLY A 45 -4.19 20.06 -10.17
N GLN A 46 -4.07 19.03 -9.32
CA GLN A 46 -2.76 18.64 -8.80
C GLN A 46 -1.92 17.95 -9.87
N ASP A 47 -0.61 18.17 -9.82
CA ASP A 47 0.35 17.31 -10.51
C ASP A 47 0.34 15.94 -9.82
N TRP A 48 -0.40 15.01 -10.42
CA TRP A 48 -0.59 13.66 -9.92
C TRP A 48 0.73 12.92 -9.70
N GLN A 49 1.75 13.14 -10.53
CA GLN A 49 3.04 12.48 -10.39
C GLN A 49 3.77 12.98 -9.15
N SER A 50 3.80 14.29 -8.95
CA SER A 50 4.45 14.91 -7.79
C SER A 50 3.79 14.48 -6.48
N GLU A 51 2.46 14.49 -6.42
CA GLU A 51 1.72 14.13 -5.20
C GLU A 51 1.84 12.64 -4.84
N ILE A 52 1.80 11.74 -5.82
CA ILE A 52 2.02 10.30 -5.57
C ILE A 52 3.44 10.06 -5.04
N ARG A 53 4.46 10.62 -5.67
CA ARG A 53 5.85 10.48 -5.21
C ARG A 53 6.01 11.01 -3.79
N LYS A 54 5.44 12.19 -3.50
CA LYS A 54 5.44 12.78 -2.17
C LYS A 54 4.74 11.89 -1.15
N ALA A 55 3.60 11.31 -1.49
CA ALA A 55 2.85 10.44 -0.59
C ALA A 55 3.63 9.15 -0.26
N ILE A 56 4.30 8.53 -1.24
CA ILE A 56 5.20 7.37 -1.01
C ILE A 56 6.40 7.76 -0.14
N LEU A 57 7.06 8.88 -0.45
CA LEU A 57 8.26 9.32 0.27
C LEU A 57 7.94 9.74 1.71
N THR A 58 6.74 10.26 1.95
CA THR A 58 6.33 10.68 3.30
C THR A 58 5.56 9.61 4.07
N SER A 59 5.13 8.49 3.46
CA SER A 59 4.43 7.43 4.19
C SER A 59 5.33 6.73 5.22
N ASP A 60 4.70 6.20 6.27
CA ASP A 60 5.37 5.36 7.26
C ASP A 60 5.40 3.89 6.78
N ALA A 61 4.47 3.48 5.92
CA ALA A 61 4.48 2.19 5.24
C ALA A 61 3.86 2.27 3.82
N VAL A 62 4.17 1.26 2.99
CA VAL A 62 3.59 1.03 1.67
C VAL A 62 2.97 -0.36 1.65
N VAL A 63 1.66 -0.41 1.40
CA VAL A 63 0.93 -1.67 1.22
C VAL A 63 0.80 -1.94 -0.28
N VAL A 64 1.48 -2.98 -0.75
CA VAL A 64 1.39 -3.41 -2.15
C VAL A 64 0.26 -4.41 -2.28
N CYS A 65 -0.87 -3.96 -2.80
CA CYS A 65 -2.07 -4.76 -2.95
C CYS A 65 -1.99 -5.59 -4.25
N LEU A 66 -1.76 -6.89 -4.07
CA LEU A 66 -1.48 -7.83 -5.14
C LEU A 66 -2.76 -8.56 -5.59
N SER A 67 -2.92 -8.65 -6.90
CA SER A 67 -3.96 -9.40 -7.61
C SER A 67 -3.37 -9.96 -8.90
N ARG A 68 -4.10 -10.84 -9.60
CA ARG A 68 -3.69 -11.27 -10.95
C ARG A 68 -3.65 -10.07 -11.92
N ALA A 69 -4.49 -9.06 -11.71
CA ALA A 69 -4.48 -7.84 -12.51
C ALA A 69 -3.20 -7.01 -12.26
N PHE A 70 -2.74 -6.95 -11.01
CA PHE A 70 -1.50 -6.26 -10.64
C PHE A 70 -0.31 -6.77 -11.45
N ASN A 71 -0.18 -8.10 -11.57
CA ASN A 71 0.93 -8.77 -12.24
C ASN A 71 0.87 -8.69 -13.77
N LYS A 72 -0.32 -8.56 -14.37
CA LYS A 72 -0.50 -8.56 -15.83
C LYS A 72 -0.38 -7.18 -16.47
N GLN A 73 -0.65 -6.12 -15.72
CA GLN A 73 -0.72 -4.78 -16.28
C GLN A 73 0.65 -4.09 -16.22
N HIS A 74 1.13 -3.62 -17.38
CA HIS A 74 2.20 -2.62 -17.47
C HIS A 74 1.66 -1.21 -17.12
N GLY A 75 2.51 -0.33 -16.58
CA GLY A 75 2.13 1.06 -16.27
C GLY A 75 2.78 1.64 -15.02
N TYR A 76 2.33 2.84 -14.64
CA TYR A 76 2.92 3.73 -13.61
C TYR A 76 3.15 3.08 -12.24
N ARG A 77 2.37 2.07 -11.87
CA ARG A 77 2.53 1.30 -10.62
C ARG A 77 3.90 0.63 -10.50
N HIS A 78 4.58 0.34 -11.62
CA HIS A 78 5.97 -0.14 -11.58
C HIS A 78 6.93 0.95 -11.09
N GLU A 79 6.68 2.22 -11.45
CA GLU A 79 7.47 3.35 -10.95
C GLU A 79 7.19 3.62 -9.48
N GLU A 80 5.92 3.53 -9.04
CA GLU A 80 5.55 3.61 -7.62
C GLU A 80 6.21 2.50 -6.80
N LEU A 81 6.13 1.25 -7.27
CA LEU A 81 6.73 0.11 -6.60
C LEU A 81 8.25 0.25 -6.56
N LYS A 82 8.88 0.69 -7.65
CA LYS A 82 10.31 0.96 -7.70
C LYS A 82 10.70 2.05 -6.69
N LEU A 83 9.98 3.17 -6.65
CA LEU A 83 10.24 4.24 -5.69
C LEU A 83 10.10 3.77 -4.24
N ALA A 84 9.09 2.94 -3.96
CA ALA A 84 8.90 2.34 -2.64
C ALA A 84 10.06 1.40 -2.27
N LEU A 85 10.51 0.56 -3.21
CA LEU A 85 11.67 -0.33 -3.02
C LEU A 85 12.97 0.45 -2.82
N ASP A 86 13.19 1.50 -3.61
CA ASP A 86 14.35 2.38 -3.48
C ASP A 86 14.38 3.02 -2.09
N LYS A 87 13.23 3.54 -1.61
CA LYS A 87 13.11 4.05 -0.23
C LYS A 87 13.34 2.95 0.81
N ALA A 88 12.76 1.77 0.63
CA ALA A 88 12.92 0.64 1.55
C ALA A 88 14.39 0.24 1.74
N SER A 89 15.18 0.29 0.66
CA SER A 89 16.60 -0.08 0.70
C SER A 89 17.48 0.86 1.53
N LEU A 90 16.97 2.05 1.86
CA LEU A 90 17.64 3.02 2.73
C LEU A 90 17.28 2.85 4.21
N LEU A 91 16.28 2.02 4.53
CA LEU A 91 15.81 1.76 5.89
C LEU A 91 16.48 0.49 6.43
N VAL A 92 16.83 0.49 7.71
CA VAL A 92 17.47 -0.64 8.39
C VAL A 92 16.50 -1.19 9.42
N ASP A 93 16.18 -2.48 9.31
CA ASP A 93 15.30 -3.22 10.23
C ASP A 93 13.86 -2.66 10.38
N GLU A 94 13.40 -1.83 9.43
CA GLU A 94 12.03 -1.29 9.42
C GLU A 94 11.13 -2.01 8.41
N VAL A 95 9.92 -2.36 8.84
CA VAL A 95 8.87 -2.89 7.96
C VAL A 95 8.25 -1.73 7.17
N PHE A 96 8.79 -1.47 5.98
CA PHE A 96 8.27 -0.41 5.11
C PHE A 96 7.34 -0.92 4.01
N ILE A 97 7.63 -2.09 3.41
CA ILE A 97 6.82 -2.67 2.34
C ILE A 97 6.05 -3.87 2.88
N ILE A 98 4.73 -3.85 2.73
CA ILE A 98 3.83 -4.93 3.13
C ILE A 98 3.10 -5.47 1.89
N PRO A 99 3.51 -6.63 1.36
CA PRO A 99 2.75 -7.30 0.31
C PRO A 99 1.42 -7.84 0.85
N ALA A 100 0.31 -7.37 0.31
CA ALA A 100 -1.04 -7.75 0.71
C ALA A 100 -1.80 -8.33 -0.48
N ARG A 101 -2.07 -9.64 -0.49
CA ARG A 101 -2.83 -10.28 -1.56
C ARG A 101 -4.33 -10.10 -1.36
N LEU A 102 -4.99 -9.54 -2.38
CA LEU A 102 -6.46 -9.41 -2.46
C LEU A 102 -7.11 -10.74 -2.85
N GLU A 103 -6.42 -11.52 -3.68
CA GLU A 103 -6.83 -12.84 -4.13
C GLU A 103 -5.61 -13.77 -4.20
N GLU A 104 -5.84 -15.05 -4.48
CA GLU A 104 -4.74 -15.97 -4.74
C GLU A 104 -4.03 -15.60 -6.06
N CYS A 105 -2.80 -15.11 -5.92
CA CYS A 105 -1.93 -14.73 -7.02
C CYS A 105 -0.44 -14.90 -6.65
N ASP A 106 0.40 -14.90 -7.67
CA ASP A 106 1.86 -14.87 -7.54
C ASP A 106 2.35 -13.51 -7.05
N MET A 107 3.50 -13.50 -6.39
CA MET A 107 4.21 -12.27 -6.03
C MET A 107 5.24 -11.91 -7.11
N PRO A 108 5.35 -10.61 -7.46
CA PRO A 108 6.46 -10.09 -8.25
C PRO A 108 7.81 -10.50 -7.64
N GLU A 109 8.79 -10.80 -8.47
CA GLU A 109 10.12 -11.26 -8.04
C GLU A 109 10.75 -10.33 -7.01
N SER A 110 10.64 -9.02 -7.22
CA SER A 110 11.11 -7.98 -6.30
C SER A 110 10.49 -8.00 -4.91
N LEU A 111 9.37 -8.71 -4.70
CA LEU A 111 8.69 -8.82 -3.42
C LEU A 111 8.77 -10.21 -2.80
N ARG A 112 9.24 -11.23 -3.52
CA ARG A 112 9.22 -12.64 -3.08
C ARG A 112 9.99 -12.91 -1.79
N HIS A 113 10.99 -12.08 -1.49
CA HIS A 113 11.78 -12.16 -0.26
C HIS A 113 11.04 -11.63 0.97
N LEU A 114 9.92 -10.92 0.78
CA LEU A 114 9.10 -10.36 1.86
C LEU A 114 7.99 -11.31 2.27
N HIS A 115 7.68 -11.35 3.58
CA HIS A 115 6.52 -12.03 4.07
C HIS A 115 5.24 -11.27 3.67
N ARG A 116 4.21 -12.00 3.24
CA ARG A 116 2.93 -11.42 2.76
C ARG A 116 1.80 -11.58 3.76
N VAL A 117 0.74 -10.81 3.57
CA VAL A 117 -0.57 -11.05 4.19
C VAL A 117 -1.60 -11.39 3.11
N ASP A 118 -2.45 -12.37 3.39
CA ASP A 118 -3.59 -12.71 2.52
C ASP A 118 -4.84 -12.06 3.11
N LEU A 119 -5.48 -11.13 2.39
CA LEU A 119 -6.64 -10.39 2.91
C LEU A 119 -7.96 -11.16 2.79
N PHE A 120 -8.00 -12.14 1.90
CA PHE A 120 -9.14 -13.04 1.67
C PHE A 120 -9.27 -14.17 2.69
N VAL A 121 -8.30 -14.34 3.61
CA VAL A 121 -8.37 -15.35 4.68
C VAL A 121 -8.83 -14.76 6.01
N LYS A 122 -9.46 -15.58 6.85
CA LYS A 122 -9.91 -15.17 8.18
C LYS A 122 -8.75 -14.61 9.00
N GLY A 123 -8.89 -13.38 9.47
CA GLY A 123 -7.86 -12.70 10.27
C GLY A 123 -6.75 -12.01 9.47
N GLY A 124 -6.73 -12.13 8.14
CA GLY A 124 -5.76 -11.45 7.27
C GLY A 124 -5.70 -9.94 7.52
N TYR A 125 -6.85 -9.28 7.51
CA TYR A 125 -6.93 -7.85 7.81
C TYR A 125 -6.34 -7.47 9.18
N LYS A 126 -6.58 -8.27 10.22
CA LYS A 126 -6.01 -8.01 11.55
C LYS A 126 -4.48 -8.12 11.55
N LYS A 127 -3.92 -9.02 10.74
CA LYS A 127 -2.47 -9.12 10.54
C LYS A 127 -1.91 -7.90 9.83
N LEU A 128 -2.61 -7.38 8.81
CA LEU A 128 -2.21 -6.15 8.12
C LEU A 128 -2.18 -4.95 9.09
N VAL A 129 -3.24 -4.76 9.88
CA VAL A 129 -3.31 -3.65 10.86
C VAL A 129 -2.17 -3.74 11.87
N ARG A 130 -1.90 -4.93 12.44
CA ARG A 130 -0.75 -5.13 13.34
C ARG A 130 0.58 -4.78 12.69
N ALA A 131 0.80 -5.18 11.44
CA ALA A 131 2.03 -4.85 10.72
C ALA A 131 2.19 -3.34 10.47
N LEU A 132 1.09 -2.59 10.38
CA LEU A 132 1.11 -1.13 10.23
C LEU A 132 1.33 -0.41 11.57
N GLU A 133 0.85 -0.97 12.68
CA GLU A 133 0.95 -0.35 14.00
C GLU A 133 2.30 -0.57 14.70
N GLY A 134 3.08 -1.57 14.29
CA GLY A 134 4.35 -1.95 14.93
C GLY A 134 4.15 -2.98 16.03
#